data_AF-A0A9P0LWK2-F1
#
_entry.id   AF-A0A9P0LWK2-F1
#
_cell.length_a   1.000
_cell.length_b   1.000
_cell.length_c   1.000
_cell.angle_alpha   90.00
_cell.angle_beta   90.00
_cell.angle_gamma   90.00
#
_symmetry.space_group_name_H-M   'P 1'
#
loop_
_entity.id
_entity.type
_entity.pdbx_description
1 polymer ?
#
loop_
_entity_poly.entity_id
_entity_poly.type
_entity_poly.pdbx_seq_one_letter_code
_entity_poly.pdbx_strand_id
1 'polypeptide(L)'
;MNSMFCRRQPKCKSLLKVDEELQQAEQTGEQVMKCRRKPTTMRVDPGEDIRLLQELAYLEHRTDILDCKLKKQQEETDRRKIAKENGFSVSCQCCFADDLFPEEVYSCNNDCCFCGECIRKSCELKLGEGDIQFPCLADCGSQFAWKTLQVNENRLSTNGVK
;
A
#
# COMPACT_ATOMS: atom_id res chain seq x y z
N MET A 1 -7.20 -24.01 56.03
CA MET A 1 -7.85 -24.04 54.70
C MET A 1 -7.61 -22.70 54.02
N ASN A 2 -6.49 -22.53 53.31
CA ASN A 2 -6.18 -21.30 52.58
C ASN A 2 -6.29 -21.58 51.09
N SER A 3 -7.24 -20.91 50.42
CA SER A 3 -7.43 -20.93 48.98
C SER A 3 -6.38 -20.06 48.30
N MET A 4 -5.41 -20.70 47.63
CA MET A 4 -4.54 -20.03 46.66
C MET A 4 -5.32 -19.83 45.35
N PHE A 5 -5.92 -18.65 45.18
CA PHE A 5 -6.38 -18.20 43.87
C PHE A 5 -5.18 -17.71 43.04
N CYS A 6 -4.77 -18.54 42.09
CA CYS A 6 -3.76 -18.26 41.09
C CYS A 6 -4.24 -17.15 40.13
N ARG A 7 -3.73 -15.93 40.29
CA ARG A 7 -3.93 -14.83 39.32
C ARG A 7 -3.01 -15.05 38.11
N ARG A 8 -3.43 -15.84 37.13
CA ARG A 8 -2.88 -15.74 35.77
C ARG A 8 -3.64 -14.63 35.05
N GLN A 9 -2.97 -13.53 34.74
CA GLN A 9 -3.53 -12.55 33.80
C GLN A 9 -3.56 -13.20 32.40
N PRO A 10 -4.73 -13.32 31.75
CA PRO A 10 -4.78 -13.80 30.38
C PRO A 10 -4.22 -12.71 29.46
N LYS A 11 -3.30 -13.11 28.57
CA LYS A 11 -2.81 -12.26 27.47
C LYS A 11 -4.02 -11.73 26.70
N CYS A 12 -4.22 -10.40 26.68
CA CYS A 12 -5.30 -9.79 25.91
C CYS A 12 -5.05 -10.05 24.42
N LYS A 13 -5.85 -10.92 23.81
CA LYS A 13 -5.93 -11.05 22.35
C LYS A 13 -6.57 -9.77 21.79
N SER A 14 -6.13 -9.34 20.61
CA SER A 14 -6.77 -8.24 19.87
C SER A 14 -8.25 -8.57 19.61
N LEU A 15 -9.16 -7.60 19.79
CA LEU A 15 -10.62 -7.80 19.68
C LEU A 15 -11.05 -8.52 18.39
N LEU A 16 -10.41 -8.20 17.26
CA LEU A 16 -10.70 -8.83 15.97
C LEU A 16 -10.46 -10.35 15.93
N LYS A 17 -9.44 -10.84 16.64
CA LYS A 17 -9.17 -12.28 16.74
C LYS A 17 -10.22 -12.99 17.59
N VAL A 18 -10.85 -12.27 18.52
CA VAL A 18 -11.88 -12.82 19.39
C VAL A 18 -13.19 -13.03 18.60
N ASP A 19 -13.51 -12.14 17.66
CA ASP A 19 -14.72 -12.26 16.84
C ASP A 19 -14.65 -13.41 15.82
N GLU A 20 -13.51 -13.59 15.14
CA GLU A 20 -13.31 -14.71 14.20
C GLU A 20 -13.31 -16.07 14.91
N GLU A 21 -12.65 -16.17 16.07
CA GLU A 21 -12.65 -17.38 16.92
C GLU A 21 -14.06 -17.71 17.45
N LEU A 22 -14.85 -16.69 17.83
CA LEU A 22 -16.24 -16.86 18.28
C LEU A 22 -17.16 -17.33 17.15
N GLN A 23 -17.02 -16.76 15.95
CA GLN A 23 -17.81 -17.17 14.78
C GLN A 23 -17.50 -18.61 14.37
N GLN A 24 -16.23 -19.03 14.44
CA GLN A 24 -15.83 -20.42 14.19
C GLN A 24 -16.36 -21.36 15.27
N ALA A 25 -16.28 -21.00 16.55
CA ALA A 25 -16.82 -21.81 17.65
C ALA A 25 -18.34 -21.97 17.58
N GLU A 26 -19.06 -20.96 17.10
CA GLU A 26 -20.51 -21.05 16.83
C GLU A 26 -20.81 -22.01 15.66
N GLN A 27 -19.98 -22.03 14.61
CA GLN A 27 -20.12 -22.94 13.47
C GLN A 27 -19.77 -24.40 13.82
N THR A 28 -18.82 -24.62 14.74
CA THR A 28 -18.42 -25.96 15.20
C THR A 28 -19.33 -26.51 16.30
N GLY A 29 -20.31 -25.73 16.77
CA GLY A 29 -21.29 -26.16 17.78
C GLY A 29 -20.72 -26.23 19.20
N GLU A 30 -19.58 -25.60 19.46
CA GLU A 30 -18.99 -25.57 20.79
C GLU A 30 -19.83 -24.70 21.73
N GLN A 31 -20.09 -25.21 22.95
CA GLN A 31 -20.83 -24.48 23.98
C GLN A 31 -20.00 -23.29 24.50
N VAL A 32 -20.20 -22.13 23.90
CA VAL A 32 -19.69 -20.86 24.43
C VAL A 32 -20.68 -20.28 25.45
N MET A 33 -20.17 -19.90 26.64
CA MET A 33 -20.95 -19.17 27.64
C MET A 33 -21.31 -17.78 27.09
N LYS A 34 -22.47 -17.67 26.45
CA LYS A 34 -22.97 -16.41 25.87
C LYS A 34 -23.35 -15.43 27.00
N CYS A 35 -22.38 -14.70 27.53
CA CYS A 35 -22.68 -13.41 28.17
C CYS A 35 -23.07 -12.43 27.06
N ARG A 36 -24.32 -12.52 26.58
CA ARG A 36 -24.91 -11.50 25.70
C ARG A 36 -25.05 -10.20 26.49
N ARG A 37 -23.98 -9.43 26.55
CA ARG A 37 -24.09 -8.01 26.90
C ARG A 37 -24.96 -7.38 25.83
N LYS A 38 -26.03 -6.70 26.23
CA LYS A 38 -26.86 -5.96 25.29
C LYS A 38 -25.95 -4.95 24.56
N PRO A 39 -25.96 -4.90 23.22
CA PRO A 39 -25.17 -3.92 22.50
C PRO A 39 -25.58 -2.54 22.99
N THR A 40 -24.61 -1.78 23.49
CA THR A 40 -24.82 -0.38 23.86
C THR A 40 -24.72 0.42 22.59
N THR A 41 -25.82 1.01 22.15
CA THR A 41 -25.83 1.95 21.03
C THR A 41 -25.09 3.21 21.46
N MET A 42 -23.82 3.32 21.07
CA MET A 42 -23.09 4.56 21.17
C MET A 42 -23.56 5.48 20.04
N ARG A 43 -24.15 6.62 20.41
CA ARG A 43 -24.40 7.71 19.46
C ARG A 43 -23.11 8.52 19.38
N VAL A 44 -22.40 8.41 18.27
CA VAL A 44 -21.27 9.29 17.96
C VAL A 44 -21.87 10.53 17.33
N ASP A 45 -21.67 11.69 17.96
CA ASP A 45 -22.09 12.95 17.37
C ASP A 45 -21.23 13.21 16.13
N PRO A 46 -21.80 13.53 14.95
CA PRO A 46 -21.04 13.70 13.70
C PRO A 46 -19.92 14.75 13.76
N GLY A 47 -19.90 15.60 14.80
CA GLY A 47 -18.85 16.60 15.04
C GLY A 47 -17.65 16.12 15.86
N GLU A 48 -17.65 14.90 16.41
CA GLU A 48 -16.64 14.46 17.37
C GLU A 48 -15.75 13.34 16.80
N ASP A 49 -14.52 13.74 16.44
CA ASP A 49 -13.38 12.91 16.05
C ASP A 49 -13.39 12.28 14.65
N ILE A 50 -12.72 12.98 13.71
CA ILE A 50 -12.45 12.54 12.34
C ILE A 50 -11.80 11.15 12.29
N ARG A 51 -10.94 10.81 13.27
CA ARG A 51 -10.24 9.52 13.28
C ARG A 51 -11.20 8.38 13.55
N LEU A 52 -12.11 8.56 14.52
CA LEU A 52 -13.13 7.58 14.83
C LEU A 52 -14.07 7.34 13.64
N LEU A 53 -14.46 8.40 12.94
CA LEU A 53 -15.28 8.31 11.73
C LEU A 53 -14.56 7.56 10.59
N GLN A 54 -13.26 7.77 10.41
CA GLN A 54 -12.45 7.03 9.44
C GLN A 54 -12.36 5.53 9.79
N GLU A 55 -12.20 5.19 11.06
CA GLU A 55 -12.19 3.80 11.53
C GLU A 55 -13.53 3.12 11.30
N LEU A 56 -14.65 3.79 11.63
CA LEU A 56 -16.00 3.27 11.39
C LEU A 56 -16.27 3.05 9.90
N ALA A 57 -15.94 4.03 9.06
CA ALA A 57 -16.10 3.91 7.61
C ALA A 57 -15.22 2.79 7.03
N TYR A 58 -14.00 2.61 7.55
CA TYR A 58 -13.15 1.50 7.16
C TYR A 58 -13.73 0.14 7.57
N LEU A 59 -14.28 0.01 8.79
CA LEU A 59 -14.90 -1.23 9.24
C LEU A 59 -16.14 -1.59 8.41
N GLU A 60 -16.96 -0.60 8.06
CA GLU A 60 -18.14 -0.78 7.22
C GLU A 60 -17.79 -1.25 5.81
N HIS A 61 -16.75 -0.65 5.20
CA HIS A 61 -16.37 -0.92 3.80
C HIS A 61 -15.12 -1.79 3.63
N ARG A 62 -14.64 -2.44 4.70
CA ARG A 62 -13.37 -3.20 4.70
C ARG A 62 -13.33 -4.23 3.58
N THR A 63 -14.40 -5.00 3.42
CA THR A 63 -14.50 -6.06 2.40
C THR A 63 -14.38 -5.48 1.01
N ASP A 64 -15.13 -4.40 0.72
CA ASP A 64 -15.13 -3.75 -0.58
C ASP A 64 -13.77 -3.12 -0.91
N ILE A 65 -13.12 -2.54 0.08
CA ILE A 65 -11.77 -1.98 -0.05
C ILE A 65 -10.75 -3.08 -0.38
N LEU A 66 -10.81 -4.22 0.32
CA LEU A 66 -9.90 -5.35 0.09
C LEU A 66 -10.15 -5.98 -1.28
N ASP A 67 -11.41 -6.18 -1.66
CA ASP A 67 -11.80 -6.72 -2.96
C ASP A 67 -11.37 -5.78 -4.09
N CYS A 68 -11.55 -4.46 -3.92
CA CYS A 68 -11.09 -3.47 -4.89
C CYS A 68 -9.56 -3.50 -5.03
N LYS A 69 -8.81 -3.61 -3.93
CA LYS A 69 -7.35 -3.74 -3.97
C LYS A 69 -6.92 -5.01 -4.70
N LEU A 70 -7.57 -6.14 -4.43
CA LEU A 70 -7.25 -7.42 -5.07
C LEU A 70 -7.57 -7.37 -6.56
N LYS A 71 -8.73 -6.83 -6.95
CA LYS A 71 -9.10 -6.63 -8.36
C LYS A 71 -8.09 -5.75 -9.08
N LYS A 72 -7.69 -4.61 -8.50
CA LYS A 72 -6.68 -3.73 -9.09
C LYS A 72 -5.32 -4.42 -9.26
N GLN A 73 -4.87 -5.17 -8.25
CA GLN A 73 -3.64 -5.95 -8.35
C GLN A 73 -3.72 -7.00 -9.47
N GLN A 74 -4.85 -7.71 -9.55
CA GLN A 74 -5.06 -8.72 -10.57
C GLN A 74 -5.09 -8.12 -11.97
N GLU A 75 -5.85 -7.04 -12.17
CA GLU A 75 -5.89 -6.27 -13.41
C GLU A 75 -4.50 -5.77 -13.83
N GLU A 76 -3.70 -5.28 -12.88
CA GLU A 76 -2.32 -4.88 -13.13
C GLU A 76 -1.44 -6.06 -13.55
N THR A 77 -1.54 -7.20 -12.86
CA THR A 77 -0.80 -8.40 -13.23
C THR A 77 -1.17 -8.93 -14.61
N ASP A 78 -2.47 -8.91 -14.95
CA ASP A 78 -2.95 -9.40 -16.24
C ASP A 78 -2.55 -8.45 -17.37
N ARG A 79 -2.60 -7.13 -17.13
CA ARG A 79 -2.04 -6.14 -18.06
C ARG A 79 -0.55 -6.38 -18.33
N ARG A 80 0.23 -6.71 -17.30
CA ARG A 80 1.68 -7.00 -17.46
C ARG A 80 1.91 -8.27 -18.28
N LYS A 81 1.14 -9.33 -18.03
CA LYS A 81 1.20 -10.56 -18.85
C LYS A 81 0.89 -10.28 -20.31
N ILE A 82 -0.19 -9.56 -20.59
CA ILE A 82 -0.60 -9.19 -21.96
C ILE A 82 0.47 -8.34 -22.65
N ALA A 83 1.08 -7.38 -21.94
CA ALA A 83 2.15 -6.56 -22.51
C ALA A 83 3.40 -7.39 -22.86
N LYS A 84 3.73 -8.38 -22.02
CA LYS A 84 4.84 -9.32 -22.25
C LYS A 84 4.58 -10.24 -23.44
N GLU A 85 3.36 -10.77 -23.56
CA GLU A 85 2.95 -11.64 -24.68
C GLU A 85 2.97 -10.88 -26.02
N ASN A 86 2.56 -9.60 -26.00
CA ASN A 86 2.55 -8.76 -27.20
C ASN A 86 3.90 -8.10 -27.52
N GLY A 87 4.94 -8.31 -26.71
CA GLY A 87 6.27 -7.73 -26.93
C GLY A 87 6.35 -6.20 -26.79
N PHE A 88 5.38 -5.57 -26.11
CA PHE A 88 5.39 -4.12 -25.82
C PHE A 88 6.14 -3.77 -24.52
N SER A 89 6.80 -4.75 -23.91
CA SER A 89 7.63 -4.57 -22.73
C SER A 89 8.88 -3.76 -23.05
N VAL A 90 9.11 -2.68 -22.31
CA VAL A 90 10.34 -1.90 -22.38
C VAL A 90 11.18 -2.22 -21.15
N SER A 91 12.49 -2.40 -21.33
CA SER A 91 13.42 -2.64 -20.24
C SER A 91 14.10 -1.36 -19.77
N CYS A 92 14.31 -1.23 -18.46
CA CYS A 92 15.09 -0.13 -17.91
C CYS A 92 16.59 -0.38 -18.12
N GLN A 93 17.31 0.61 -18.64
CA GLN A 93 18.76 0.51 -18.87
C GLN A 93 19.61 0.54 -17.59
N CYS A 94 19.00 0.84 -16.43
CA CYS A 94 19.70 0.94 -15.15
C CYS A 94 19.49 -0.31 -14.27
N CYS A 95 18.24 -0.76 -14.08
CA CYS A 95 17.92 -1.91 -13.23
C CYS A 95 17.59 -3.19 -14.01
N PHE A 96 17.51 -3.14 -15.34
CA PHE A 96 17.17 -4.27 -16.21
C PHE A 96 15.84 -4.94 -15.82
N ALA A 97 14.90 -4.17 -15.26
CA ALA A 97 13.55 -4.65 -15.06
C ALA A 97 12.81 -4.67 -16.41
N ASP A 98 12.36 -5.85 -16.82
CA ASP A 98 11.76 -6.13 -18.14
C ASP A 98 10.22 -6.01 -18.18
N ASP A 99 9.61 -5.49 -17.11
CA ASP A 99 8.15 -5.45 -16.94
C ASP A 99 7.59 -4.02 -16.93
N LEU A 100 8.22 -3.08 -17.65
CA LEU A 100 7.78 -1.68 -17.66
C LEU A 100 6.86 -1.40 -18.84
N PHE A 101 5.75 -0.74 -18.56
CA PHE A 101 4.87 -0.19 -19.58
C PHE A 101 5.46 1.09 -20.17
N PRO A 102 5.20 1.39 -21.46
CA PRO A 102 5.59 2.66 -22.07
C PRO A 102 5.13 3.91 -21.29
N GLU A 103 4.01 3.81 -20.57
CA GLU A 103 3.47 4.89 -19.73
C GLU A 103 4.28 5.12 -18.44
N GLU A 104 5.04 4.11 -17.99
CA GLU A 104 5.84 4.14 -16.75
C GLU A 104 7.35 4.24 -17.02
N VAL A 105 7.72 4.31 -18.30
CA VAL A 105 9.08 4.54 -18.76
C VAL A 105 9.26 6.01 -19.06
N TYR A 106 10.42 6.50 -18.66
CA TYR A 106 10.83 7.88 -18.86
C TYR A 106 12.12 7.88 -19.67
N SER A 107 12.15 8.71 -20.71
CA SER A 107 13.32 8.89 -21.56
C SER A 107 14.11 10.16 -21.22
N CYS A 108 15.43 10.10 -21.41
CA CYS A 108 16.25 11.30 -21.48
C CYS A 108 16.13 11.96 -22.87
N ASN A 109 16.79 13.11 -23.07
CA ASN A 109 16.77 13.82 -24.37
C ASN A 109 17.42 13.03 -25.52
N ASN A 110 18.16 11.95 -25.23
CA ASN A 110 18.78 11.04 -26.20
C ASN A 110 18.08 9.66 -26.24
N ASP A 111 16.82 9.57 -25.82
CA ASP A 111 15.97 8.36 -25.89
C ASP A 111 16.48 7.14 -25.08
N CYS A 112 17.30 7.33 -24.05
CA CYS A 112 17.61 6.26 -23.09
C CYS A 112 16.42 6.04 -22.15
N CYS A 113 15.97 4.80 -22.00
CA CYS A 113 14.76 4.43 -21.23
C CYS A 113 15.08 4.01 -19.79
N PHE A 114 14.37 4.60 -18.82
CA PHE A 114 14.51 4.29 -17.39
C PHE A 114 13.15 4.17 -16.70
N CYS A 115 13.09 3.37 -15.64
CA CYS A 115 11.91 3.33 -14.76
C CYS A 115 11.86 4.56 -13.84
N GLY A 116 10.65 4.94 -13.41
CA GLY A 116 10.47 6.05 -12.47
C GLY A 116 11.20 5.86 -11.14
N GLU A 117 11.40 4.62 -10.69
CA GLU A 117 12.17 4.35 -9.46
C GLU A 117 13.66 4.69 -9.60
N CYS A 118 14.28 4.34 -10.73
CA CYS A 118 15.68 4.66 -10.99
C CYS A 118 15.89 6.16 -11.07
N ILE A 119 14.99 6.89 -11.75
CA ILE A 119 15.04 8.35 -11.82
C ILE A 119 14.87 8.96 -10.44
N ARG A 120 13.87 8.51 -9.66
CA ARG A 120 13.63 9.04 -8.32
C ARG A 120 14.86 8.86 -7.41
N LYS A 121 15.41 7.65 -7.34
CA LYS A 121 16.60 7.36 -6.54
C LYS A 121 17.79 8.20 -6.99
N SER A 122 17.98 8.35 -8.30
CA SER A 122 19.03 9.21 -8.85
C SER A 122 18.86 10.66 -8.42
N CYS A 123 17.64 11.19 -8.47
CA CYS A 123 17.34 12.55 -8.05
C CYS A 123 17.58 12.74 -6.55
N GLU A 124 17.12 11.80 -5.72
CA GLU A 124 17.34 11.82 -4.27
C GLU A 124 18.83 11.82 -3.91
N LEU A 125 19.64 11.00 -4.59
CA LEU A 125 21.09 10.96 -4.39
C LEU A 125 21.76 12.28 -4.80
N LYS A 126 21.43 12.82 -5.98
CA LYS A 126 22.00 14.08 -6.48
C LYS A 126 21.64 15.28 -5.63
N LEU A 127 20.38 15.35 -5.18
CA LEU A 127 19.94 16.35 -4.22
C LEU A 127 20.66 16.21 -2.88
N GLY A 128 20.92 14.98 -2.42
CA GLY A 128 21.71 14.71 -1.23
C GLY A 128 23.17 15.16 -1.34
N GLU A 129 23.73 15.13 -2.55
CA GLU A 129 25.08 15.66 -2.87
C GLU A 129 25.11 17.19 -3.01
N GLY A 130 23.95 17.86 -3.00
CA GLY A 130 23.84 19.31 -3.24
C GLY A 130 23.95 19.70 -4.72
N ASP A 131 23.87 18.72 -5.63
CA ASP A 131 23.87 18.96 -7.07
C ASP A 131 22.43 19.12 -7.58
N ILE A 132 22.24 20.08 -8.49
CA ILE A 132 20.93 20.42 -9.10
C ILE A 132 20.91 19.95 -10.57
N GLN A 133 22.03 19.39 -11.06
CA GLN A 133 22.11 18.80 -12.39
C GLN A 133 21.71 17.32 -12.33
N PHE A 134 20.80 16.91 -13.22
CA PHE A 134 20.33 15.53 -13.33
C PHE A 134 20.80 14.93 -14.67
N PRO A 135 22.05 14.42 -14.73
CA PRO A 135 22.57 13.75 -15.92
C PRO A 135 21.84 12.43 -16.18
N CYS A 136 21.88 11.98 -17.43
CA CYS A 136 21.37 10.68 -17.81
C CYS A 136 22.10 9.55 -17.05
N LEU A 137 21.35 8.55 -16.59
CA LEU A 137 21.86 7.38 -15.88
C LEU A 137 22.70 6.42 -16.73
N ALA A 138 22.63 6.55 -18.06
CA ALA A 138 23.42 5.75 -19.01
C ALA A 138 24.65 6.52 -19.57
N ASP A 139 25.02 7.64 -18.94
CA ASP A 139 26.18 8.46 -19.31
C ASP A 139 26.21 8.89 -20.80
N CYS A 140 25.04 9.01 -21.43
CA CYS A 140 24.95 9.42 -22.84
C CYS A 140 25.20 10.92 -23.08
N GLY A 141 25.71 11.64 -22.07
CA GLY A 141 26.02 13.08 -22.12
C GLY A 141 24.82 14.01 -22.11
N SER A 142 23.59 13.49 -22.05
CA SER A 142 22.36 14.30 -21.95
C SER A 142 21.88 14.45 -20.51
N GLN A 143 20.93 15.37 -20.31
CA GLN A 143 20.24 15.57 -19.04
C GLN A 143 18.76 15.18 -19.15
N PHE A 144 18.14 14.89 -18.01
CA PHE A 144 16.69 14.68 -17.96
C PHE A 144 15.94 15.99 -18.17
N ALA A 145 14.91 15.97 -19.00
CA ALA A 145 14.02 17.12 -19.17
C ALA A 145 13.25 17.40 -17.87
N TRP A 146 13.05 18.69 -17.55
CA TRP A 146 12.29 19.09 -16.36
C TRP A 146 10.91 18.44 -16.27
N LYS A 147 10.21 18.30 -17.39
CA LYS A 147 8.90 17.63 -17.46
C LYS A 147 8.96 16.20 -16.92
N THR A 148 10.01 15.45 -17.27
CA THR A 148 10.26 14.08 -16.82
C THR A 148 10.49 14.01 -15.31
N LEU A 149 11.16 15.02 -14.75
CA LEU A 149 11.41 15.11 -13.30
C LEU A 149 10.14 15.46 -12.52
N GLN A 150 9.35 16.41 -13.02
CA GLN A 150 8.12 16.88 -12.37
C GLN A 150 7.04 15.79 -12.25
N VAL A 151 6.92 14.90 -13.23
CA VAL A 151 5.95 13.78 -13.17
C VAL A 151 6.24 12.83 -12.00
N ASN A 152 7.51 12.66 -11.64
CA ASN A 152 7.93 11.75 -10.57
C ASN A 152 7.67 12.30 -9.15
N GLU A 153 7.50 13.63 -9.01
CA GLU A 153 7.16 14.29 -7.75
C GLU A 153 5.70 14.03 -7.34
N ASN A 154 4.77 13.96 -8.30
CA ASN A 154 3.33 13.84 -8.04
C ASN A 154 2.86 12.47 -7.51
N ARG A 155 3.69 11.42 -7.57
CA ARG A 155 3.39 10.12 -6.92
C ARG A 155 3.81 10.09 -5.43
N LEU A 156 4.46 11.15 -4.91
CA LEU A 156 4.85 11.24 -3.48
C LEU A 156 3.71 11.74 -2.57
N SER A 157 2.68 12.37 -3.13
CA SER A 157 1.59 12.96 -2.35
C SER A 157 0.55 11.95 -1.84
N THR A 158 0.51 10.73 -2.38
CA THR A 158 -0.43 9.68 -1.93
C THR A 158 0.08 8.83 -0.77
N ASN A 159 1.35 8.99 -0.36
CA ASN A 159 1.94 8.27 0.78
C ASN A 159 2.16 9.16 2.02
N GLY A 160 1.72 10.42 1.97
CA GLY A 160 1.86 11.40 3.05
C GLY A 160 0.53 11.84 3.63
N VAL A 161 -0.26 10.90 4.14
CA VAL A 161 -1.36 11.24 5.06
C VAL A 161 -0.72 11.75 6.35
N LYS A 162 -0.77 13.06 6.57
CA LYS A 162 -0.60 13.68 7.90
C LYS A 162 -1.96 13.86 8.54
#